data_AF-A0A3M1IGF8-F1
#
_entry.id   AF-A0A3M1IGF8-F1
#
_cell.length_a   1.000
_cell.length_b   1.000
_cell.length_c   1.000
_cell.angle_alpha   90.00
_cell.angle_beta   90.00
_cell.angle_gamma   90.00
#
_symmetry.space_group_name_H-M   'P 1'
#
loop_
_entity.id
_entity.type
_entity.pdbx_description
1 polymer ?
#
loop_
_entity_poly.entity_id
_entity_poly.type
_entity_poly.pdbx_seq_one_letter_code
_entity_poly.pdbx_strand_id
1 'polypeptide(L)'
;MLVAAAVLAGLAAVGGELLPADSTAAEAPSSARETGATPSFRDFLTRPPWIRRVVFRRSGNVHPVTIRYEQNTERTHIPAWVEFEGSLQPKGYYLKFLPMGHYIVDIPKDGPVVHRPPPAGWEYVMGATAEYWWWVGDQVWSLAPRAPRPGHSPRNGPEILARMHMGYLEELRWLGVPELADAGSIHWSGPDRFEAVSRSHGMIQGVILQWSGSTPVALECRVAGPPARVRRVEYGHDASPTLPPREMRVTLQQDGRTVTHTNLIEVWESGLDPRHSEGFKPSEFRPPDVTFERTYFYSNGVRHAVSPEGRLEPVEGFEPDFSELEVRSGSKALTVVLLTAIAFGGVGMLWWLRTSAAGRKQGNRPLKTETSEQDRRNP
;
A
#
# COMPACT_ATOMS: atom_id res chain seq x y z
N MET A 1 23.20 -25.99 -9.56
CA MET A 1 22.86 -26.86 -8.41
C MET A 1 23.18 -26.26 -7.04
N LEU A 2 24.07 -25.26 -6.90
CA LEU A 2 24.39 -24.62 -5.60
C LEU A 2 23.46 -23.47 -5.16
N VAL A 3 22.56 -22.99 -6.03
CA VAL A 3 21.65 -21.86 -5.72
C VAL A 3 20.34 -22.32 -5.06
N ALA A 4 19.93 -23.58 -5.26
CA ALA A 4 18.67 -24.11 -4.72
C ALA A 4 18.76 -24.53 -3.22
N ALA A 5 19.95 -24.94 -2.76
CA ALA A 5 20.15 -25.32 -1.35
C ALA A 5 20.18 -24.11 -0.40
N ALA A 6 20.60 -22.93 -0.87
CA ALA A 6 20.66 -21.71 -0.06
C ALA A 6 19.27 -21.11 0.24
N VAL A 7 18.28 -21.34 -0.64
CA VAL A 7 16.91 -20.85 -0.44
C VAL A 7 16.15 -21.70 0.59
N LEU A 8 16.41 -23.01 0.63
CA LEU A 8 15.79 -23.91 1.62
C LEU A 8 16.52 -23.90 2.98
N ALA A 9 17.84 -23.74 3.01
CA ALA A 9 18.59 -23.60 4.27
C ALA A 9 18.33 -22.27 4.99
N GLY A 10 18.06 -21.18 4.25
CA GLY A 10 17.69 -19.88 4.82
C GLY A 10 16.31 -19.85 5.48
N LEU A 11 15.43 -20.82 5.18
CA LEU A 11 14.09 -20.91 5.74
C LEU A 11 14.01 -21.80 7.00
N ALA A 12 15.01 -22.65 7.26
CA ALA A 12 15.05 -23.55 8.42
C ALA A 12 15.94 -23.07 9.59
N ALA A 13 16.78 -22.04 9.39
CA ALA A 13 17.80 -21.62 10.37
C ALA A 13 17.42 -20.36 11.21
N VAL A 14 16.12 -20.08 11.41
CA VAL A 14 15.66 -18.97 12.28
C VAL A 14 15.32 -19.45 13.71
N GLY A 15 15.67 -20.69 14.05
CA GLY A 15 15.52 -21.27 15.38
C GLY A 15 16.85 -21.38 16.13
N GLY A 16 17.12 -20.40 16.98
CA GLY A 16 17.92 -20.53 18.21
C GLY A 16 19.43 -20.74 18.09
N GLU A 17 20.21 -19.70 18.42
CA GLU A 17 21.39 -19.84 19.28
C GLU A 17 21.78 -18.50 19.91
N LEU A 18 22.19 -18.57 21.18
CA LEU A 18 22.56 -17.48 22.08
C LEU A 18 24.07 -17.17 21.96
N LEU A 19 24.42 -15.90 22.26
CA LEU A 19 25.73 -15.31 22.64
C LEU A 19 26.64 -14.75 21.52
N PRO A 20 27.57 -13.80 21.83
CA PRO A 20 27.64 -12.83 22.93
C PRO A 20 27.69 -11.36 22.45
N ALA A 21 27.55 -10.45 23.41
CA ALA A 21 27.73 -9.02 23.24
C ALA A 21 29.19 -8.65 22.98
N ASP A 22 29.44 -7.76 22.01
CA ASP A 22 30.31 -6.60 22.26
C ASP A 22 30.11 -5.45 21.25
N SER A 23 29.95 -4.27 21.87
CA SER A 23 30.16 -2.88 21.42
C SER A 23 30.68 -2.65 19.98
N THR A 24 29.96 -1.88 19.16
CA THR A 24 30.29 -0.45 19.01
C THR A 24 29.06 0.35 18.58
N ALA A 25 28.62 1.23 19.48
CA ALA A 25 27.48 2.13 19.31
C ALA A 25 27.83 3.27 18.34
N ALA A 26 27.09 3.37 17.24
CA ALA A 26 26.84 4.62 16.56
C ALA A 26 25.49 5.16 17.07
N GLU A 27 25.52 6.33 17.69
CA GLU A 27 24.38 6.97 18.37
C GLU A 27 23.13 7.03 17.48
N ALA A 28 22.12 6.24 17.85
CA ALA A 28 20.76 6.46 17.43
C ALA A 28 20.23 7.74 18.11
N PRO A 29 19.49 8.62 17.41
CA PRO A 29 18.92 9.80 18.04
C PRO A 29 17.95 9.37 19.15
N SER A 30 18.35 9.77 20.36
CA SER A 30 17.64 9.79 21.63
C SER A 30 16.12 9.59 21.52
N SER A 31 15.67 8.49 22.10
CA SER A 31 14.28 8.26 22.51
C SER A 31 13.85 9.38 23.46
N ALA A 32 13.26 10.43 22.90
CA ALA A 32 12.58 11.45 23.69
C ALA A 32 11.43 10.77 24.45
N ARG A 33 11.52 10.80 25.79
CA ARG A 33 10.40 10.54 26.70
C ARG A 33 9.18 11.32 26.21
N GLU A 34 8.11 10.60 25.91
CA GLU A 34 6.77 11.16 25.68
C GLU A 34 6.31 11.85 26.97
N THR A 35 6.51 13.16 27.05
CA THR A 35 5.76 14.03 27.96
C THR A 35 4.31 14.03 27.49
N GLY A 36 3.37 13.70 28.38
CA GLY A 36 1.94 13.45 28.10
C GLY A 36 1.10 14.66 27.63
N ALA A 37 1.60 15.45 26.70
CA ALA A 37 0.83 16.42 25.93
C ALA A 37 0.31 15.74 24.66
N THR A 38 -1.01 15.78 24.43
CA THR A 38 -1.61 15.32 23.17
C THR A 38 -0.98 16.10 22.01
N PRO A 39 -0.42 15.43 20.98
CA PRO A 39 0.22 16.13 19.87
C PRO A 39 -0.79 17.03 19.16
N SER A 40 -0.34 18.21 18.71
CA SER A 40 -1.19 19.05 17.87
C SER A 40 -1.40 18.41 16.49
N PHE A 41 -2.45 18.80 15.76
CA PHE A 41 -2.66 18.34 14.38
C PHE A 41 -1.44 18.59 13.49
N ARG A 42 -0.81 19.76 13.66
CA ARG A 42 0.39 20.14 12.94
C ARG A 42 1.58 19.23 13.28
N ASP A 43 1.78 18.93 14.56
CA ASP A 43 2.86 18.03 14.99
C ASP A 43 2.63 16.62 14.47
N PHE A 44 1.40 16.11 14.57
CA PHE A 44 1.03 14.81 14.06
C PHE A 44 1.24 14.73 12.55
N LEU A 45 0.75 15.70 11.77
CA LEU A 45 0.92 15.65 10.32
C LEU A 45 2.39 15.80 9.91
N THR A 46 3.19 16.58 10.65
CA THR A 46 4.62 16.77 10.32
C THR A 46 5.48 15.56 10.70
N ARG A 47 5.11 14.85 11.77
CA ARG A 47 5.84 13.68 12.30
C ARG A 47 4.84 12.61 12.77
N PRO A 48 4.12 11.98 11.84
CA PRO A 48 3.10 11.04 12.23
C PRO A 48 3.76 9.81 12.85
N PRO A 49 3.28 9.35 14.02
CA PRO A 49 3.85 8.20 14.67
C PRO A 49 3.72 6.97 13.76
N TRP A 50 4.59 5.99 13.97
CA TRP A 50 4.38 4.66 13.41
C TRP A 50 3.15 4.02 14.03
N ILE A 51 2.53 3.09 13.29
CA ILE A 51 1.33 2.40 13.76
C ILE A 51 1.79 1.10 14.38
N ARG A 52 1.78 1.01 15.71
CA ARG A 52 2.04 -0.25 16.41
C ARG A 52 0.92 -1.23 16.12
N ARG A 53 -0.33 -0.77 16.25
CA ARG A 53 -1.54 -1.53 15.94
C ARG A 53 -2.68 -0.59 15.61
N VAL A 54 -3.50 -0.98 14.64
CA VAL A 54 -4.76 -0.31 14.33
C VAL A 54 -5.83 -1.35 14.03
N VAL A 55 -7.04 -1.12 14.54
CA VAL A 55 -8.26 -1.83 14.10
C VAL A 55 -9.19 -0.77 13.54
N PHE A 56 -9.65 -0.94 12.31
CA PHE A 56 -10.48 0.05 11.65
C PHE A 56 -11.45 -0.57 10.67
N ARG A 57 -12.55 0.14 10.40
CA ARG A 57 -13.51 -0.19 9.36
C ARG A 57 -13.39 0.80 8.20
N ARG A 58 -13.48 0.30 6.97
CA ARG A 58 -13.48 1.10 5.74
C ARG A 58 -14.80 0.88 5.00
N SER A 59 -15.44 1.94 4.53
CA SER A 59 -16.70 1.81 3.78
C SER A 59 -16.47 1.20 2.39
N GLY A 60 -17.36 0.29 1.99
CA GLY A 60 -17.27 -0.60 0.83
C GLY A 60 -17.51 0.06 -0.53
N ASN A 61 -17.63 1.38 -0.59
CA ASN A 61 -17.67 2.11 -1.87
C ASN A 61 -16.39 1.90 -2.71
N VAL A 62 -15.31 1.46 -2.06
CA VAL A 62 -14.02 1.09 -2.68
C VAL A 62 -13.75 -0.43 -2.67
N HIS A 63 -14.64 -1.23 -2.10
CA HIS A 63 -14.55 -2.69 -2.04
C HIS A 63 -15.89 -3.32 -2.49
N PRO A 64 -16.04 -3.71 -3.77
CA PRO A 64 -17.26 -4.36 -4.21
C PRO A 64 -17.43 -5.69 -3.48
N VAL A 65 -18.50 -5.83 -2.68
CA VAL A 65 -18.91 -7.13 -2.13
C VAL A 65 -19.66 -7.90 -3.22
N THR A 66 -19.24 -9.14 -3.49
CA THR A 66 -19.95 -10.01 -4.43
C THR A 66 -21.05 -10.77 -3.68
N ILE A 67 -22.30 -10.58 -4.11
CA ILE A 67 -23.46 -11.34 -3.64
C ILE A 67 -23.66 -12.55 -4.56
N ARG A 68 -23.91 -13.73 -3.99
CA ARG A 68 -24.44 -14.87 -4.75
C ARG A 68 -25.92 -14.99 -4.43
N TYR A 69 -26.79 -14.76 -5.41
CA TYR A 69 -28.17 -15.23 -5.30
C TYR A 69 -28.19 -16.71 -5.68
N GLU A 70 -28.88 -17.57 -4.91
CA GLU A 70 -29.02 -19.00 -5.20
C GLU A 70 -29.58 -19.30 -6.61
N GLN A 71 -30.19 -18.31 -7.28
CA GLN A 71 -30.83 -18.49 -8.58
C GLN A 71 -30.54 -17.38 -9.61
N ASN A 72 -29.68 -16.40 -9.32
CA ASN A 72 -29.39 -15.30 -10.25
C ASN A 72 -27.94 -14.79 -10.16
N THR A 73 -27.31 -14.56 -11.30
CA THR A 73 -25.94 -14.03 -11.43
C THR A 73 -25.88 -12.49 -11.33
N GLU A 74 -26.99 -11.83 -10.98
CA GLU A 74 -27.00 -10.39 -10.77
C GLU A 74 -26.14 -10.00 -9.58
N ARG A 75 -25.26 -9.02 -9.80
CA ARG A 75 -24.32 -8.52 -8.80
C ARG A 75 -24.84 -7.19 -8.30
N THR A 76 -25.15 -7.11 -7.02
CA THR A 76 -25.51 -5.83 -6.39
C THR A 76 -24.35 -5.36 -5.51
N HIS A 77 -23.99 -4.10 -5.67
CA HIS A 77 -23.06 -3.42 -4.77
C HIS A 77 -23.81 -3.08 -3.48
N ILE A 78 -23.60 -3.84 -2.41
CA ILE A 78 -24.05 -3.40 -1.08
C ILE A 78 -22.94 -2.55 -0.46
N PRO A 79 -23.23 -1.33 0.01
CA PRO A 79 -22.30 -0.59 0.85
C PRO A 79 -22.11 -1.35 2.18
N ALA A 80 -21.11 -2.21 2.23
CA ALA A 80 -20.71 -2.92 3.45
C ALA A 80 -19.53 -2.19 4.12
N TRP A 81 -19.30 -2.44 5.40
CA TRP A 81 -18.06 -2.05 6.06
C TRP A 81 -17.08 -3.21 5.98
N VAL A 82 -15.86 -2.95 5.55
CA VAL A 82 -14.76 -3.91 5.60
C VAL A 82 -13.90 -3.61 6.81
N GLU A 83 -13.71 -4.59 7.67
CA GLU A 83 -12.93 -4.44 8.89
C GLU A 83 -11.51 -4.96 8.69
N PHE A 84 -10.54 -4.26 9.28
CA PHE A 84 -9.13 -4.53 9.15
C PHE A 84 -8.43 -4.44 10.50
N GLU A 85 -7.40 -5.25 10.66
CA GLU A 85 -6.37 -5.06 11.66
C GLU A 85 -5.02 -4.88 10.94
N GLY A 86 -4.19 -3.95 11.40
CA GLY A 86 -2.90 -3.72 10.76
C GLY A 86 -1.85 -3.08 11.66
N SER A 87 -0.64 -3.04 11.14
CA SER A 87 0.51 -2.36 11.73
C SER A 87 1.42 -1.84 10.62
N LEU A 88 2.07 -0.71 10.86
CA LEU A 88 2.97 -0.06 9.91
C LEU A 88 4.23 0.40 10.65
N GLN A 89 5.35 -0.24 10.31
CA GLN A 89 6.67 -0.06 10.91
C GLN A 89 7.68 0.35 9.80
N PRO A 90 8.85 0.93 10.14
CA PRO A 90 9.80 1.43 9.14
C PRO A 90 10.22 0.41 8.08
N LYS A 91 10.38 -0.86 8.47
CA LYS A 91 10.84 -1.92 7.58
C LYS A 91 9.74 -2.87 7.13
N GLY A 92 8.51 -2.74 7.61
CA GLY A 92 7.45 -3.66 7.25
C GLY A 92 6.09 -3.27 7.77
N TYR A 93 5.08 -3.97 7.30
CA TYR A 93 3.70 -3.74 7.70
C TYR A 93 2.95 -5.06 7.65
N TYR A 94 1.78 -5.12 8.24
CA TYR A 94 0.79 -6.12 7.88
C TYR A 94 -0.60 -5.48 7.81
N LEU A 95 -1.46 -6.09 7.00
CA LEU A 95 -2.89 -5.81 6.97
C LEU A 95 -3.63 -7.15 6.93
N LYS A 96 -4.38 -7.41 7.98
CA LYS A 96 -5.28 -8.56 8.15
C LYS A 96 -6.70 -8.11 7.84
N PHE A 97 -7.34 -8.82 6.93
CA PHE A 97 -8.75 -8.65 6.60
C PHE A 97 -9.56 -9.39 7.64
N LEU A 98 -10.35 -8.66 8.43
CA LEU A 98 -11.14 -9.25 9.48
C LEU A 98 -12.47 -9.79 8.93
N PRO A 99 -13.07 -10.77 9.63
CA PRO A 99 -14.19 -11.55 9.11
C PRO A 99 -15.45 -10.75 8.75
N MET A 100 -15.57 -9.47 9.12
CA MET A 100 -16.76 -8.66 8.85
C MET A 100 -16.84 -8.04 7.44
N GLY A 101 -15.83 -8.21 6.58
CA GLY A 101 -15.76 -7.41 5.34
C GLY A 101 -15.84 -8.15 4.01
N HIS A 102 -15.57 -9.45 4.01
CA HIS A 102 -15.55 -10.21 2.77
C HIS A 102 -16.15 -11.60 2.94
N TYR A 103 -16.91 -11.96 1.90
CA TYR A 103 -17.35 -13.29 1.52
C TYR A 103 -18.70 -13.75 2.09
N ILE A 104 -19.61 -13.99 1.13
CA ILE A 104 -20.90 -14.67 1.22
C ILE A 104 -21.95 -13.92 2.05
N VAL A 105 -22.60 -12.97 1.38
CA VAL A 105 -23.94 -12.53 1.74
C VAL A 105 -24.91 -13.56 1.19
N ASP A 106 -25.42 -14.44 2.06
CA ASP A 106 -26.59 -15.25 1.73
C ASP A 106 -27.80 -14.30 1.80
N ILE A 107 -28.49 -14.11 0.67
CA ILE A 107 -29.77 -13.40 0.63
C ILE A 107 -30.86 -14.44 0.43
N PRO A 108 -31.55 -14.88 1.50
CA PRO A 108 -32.74 -15.67 1.36
C PRO A 108 -33.78 -14.87 0.56
N LYS A 109 -34.54 -15.54 -0.31
CA LYS A 109 -35.54 -14.92 -1.20
C LYS A 109 -36.49 -13.94 -0.48
N ASP A 110 -36.79 -14.21 0.79
CA ASP A 110 -37.70 -13.43 1.63
C ASP A 110 -37.10 -13.12 3.02
N GLY A 111 -35.77 -13.08 3.16
CA GLY A 111 -35.09 -12.99 4.46
C GLY A 111 -34.05 -11.87 4.58
N PRO A 112 -33.61 -11.55 5.82
CA PRO A 112 -32.55 -10.58 6.04
C PRO A 112 -31.23 -11.07 5.42
N VAL A 113 -30.42 -10.12 4.94
CA VAL A 113 -29.03 -10.37 4.52
C VAL A 113 -28.28 -11.00 5.70
N VAL A 114 -27.76 -12.22 5.50
CA VAL A 114 -26.96 -12.91 6.51
C VAL A 114 -25.49 -12.74 6.15
N HIS A 115 -24.75 -12.07 7.04
CA HIS A 115 -23.29 -12.00 6.99
C HIS A 115 -22.72 -13.21 7.72
N ARG A 116 -21.90 -14.02 7.03
CA ARG A 116 -21.15 -15.11 7.68
C ARG A 116 -19.66 -14.77 7.72
N PRO A 117 -19.05 -14.62 8.91
CA PRO A 117 -17.62 -14.45 9.00
C PRO A 117 -16.91 -15.70 8.45
N PRO A 118 -15.77 -15.58 7.72
CA PRO A 118 -14.91 -16.71 7.43
C PRO A 118 -14.53 -17.46 8.71
N PRO A 119 -14.34 -18.79 8.64
CA PRO A 119 -13.77 -19.55 9.73
C PRO A 119 -12.45 -18.95 10.21
N ALA A 120 -12.17 -19.05 11.51
CA ALA A 120 -10.86 -18.66 12.03
C ALA A 120 -9.74 -19.42 11.28
N GLY A 121 -8.68 -18.74 10.90
CA GLY A 121 -7.58 -19.27 10.09
C GLY A 121 -7.73 -19.05 8.58
N TRP A 122 -8.87 -18.53 8.11
CA TRP A 122 -9.11 -18.18 6.70
C TRP A 122 -8.90 -16.70 6.41
N GLU A 123 -8.43 -15.92 7.39
CA GLU A 123 -8.26 -14.49 7.23
C GLU A 123 -7.16 -14.20 6.21
N TYR A 124 -7.50 -13.44 5.19
CA TYR A 124 -6.51 -12.97 4.23
C TYR A 124 -5.60 -11.94 4.90
N VAL A 125 -4.29 -12.21 4.91
CA VAL A 125 -3.28 -11.34 5.51
C VAL A 125 -2.20 -11.07 4.50
N MET A 126 -1.78 -9.82 4.40
CA MET A 126 -0.59 -9.44 3.65
C MET A 126 0.34 -8.62 4.48
N GLY A 127 1.59 -8.56 4.07
CA GLY A 127 2.56 -7.76 4.76
C GLY A 127 3.91 -7.70 4.07
N ALA A 128 4.87 -7.23 4.85
CA ALA A 128 6.24 -7.13 4.43
C ALA A 128 7.18 -7.35 5.62
N THR A 129 8.26 -8.08 5.34
CA THR A 129 9.51 -7.98 6.09
C THR A 129 10.40 -6.94 5.43
N ALA A 130 11.54 -6.61 6.04
CA ALA A 130 12.58 -5.77 5.44
C ALA A 130 12.99 -6.22 4.03
N GLU A 131 12.86 -7.52 3.75
CA GLU A 131 13.44 -8.16 2.57
C GLU A 131 12.41 -8.68 1.57
N TYR A 132 11.18 -8.95 2.01
CA TYR A 132 10.17 -9.60 1.20
C TYR A 132 8.78 -8.99 1.39
N TRP A 133 8.04 -8.90 0.29
CA TRP A 133 6.59 -8.78 0.29
C TRP A 133 5.98 -10.18 0.38
N TRP A 134 4.88 -10.32 1.10
CA TRP A 134 4.18 -11.60 1.22
C TRP A 134 2.68 -11.40 1.40
N TRP A 135 1.92 -12.43 1.07
CA TRP A 135 0.55 -12.57 1.54
C TRP A 135 0.23 -14.04 1.79
N VAL A 136 -0.72 -14.28 2.67
CA VAL A 136 -1.17 -15.59 3.12
C VAL A 136 -2.69 -15.59 3.18
N GLY A 137 -3.30 -16.55 2.49
CA GLY A 137 -4.72 -16.85 2.51
C GLY A 137 -5.03 -18.10 3.33
N ASP A 138 -6.15 -18.73 3.00
CA ASP A 138 -6.58 -20.03 3.54
C ASP A 138 -5.74 -21.19 2.97
N GLN A 139 -5.50 -21.19 1.65
CA GLN A 139 -4.83 -22.28 0.94
C GLN A 139 -3.59 -21.84 0.15
N VAL A 140 -3.35 -20.53 0.08
CA VAL A 140 -2.31 -19.95 -0.75
C VAL A 140 -1.34 -19.13 0.09
N TRP A 141 -0.06 -19.29 -0.19
CA TRP A 141 1.00 -18.41 0.28
C TRP A 141 1.79 -17.89 -0.91
N SER A 142 2.09 -16.59 -0.92
CA SER A 142 2.92 -15.96 -1.95
C SER A 142 4.01 -15.09 -1.32
N LEU A 143 5.16 -15.06 -1.99
CA LEU A 143 6.36 -14.33 -1.56
C LEU A 143 7.02 -13.62 -2.75
N ALA A 144 7.49 -12.39 -2.56
CA ALA A 144 8.30 -11.66 -3.54
C ALA A 144 9.44 -10.88 -2.88
N PRO A 145 10.66 -10.85 -3.45
CA PRO A 145 11.77 -10.07 -2.92
C PRO A 145 11.54 -8.55 -3.09
N ARG A 146 11.99 -7.76 -2.11
CA ARG A 146 12.02 -6.29 -2.12
C ARG A 146 13.35 -5.77 -2.64
N ALA A 147 13.36 -4.55 -3.19
CA ALA A 147 14.61 -3.88 -3.53
C ALA A 147 15.50 -3.72 -2.28
N PRO A 148 16.83 -3.93 -2.38
CA PRO A 148 17.59 -4.24 -3.59
C PRO A 148 17.80 -5.75 -3.86
N ARG A 149 17.06 -6.66 -3.21
CA ARG A 149 17.32 -8.10 -3.34
C ARG A 149 17.17 -8.61 -4.78
N PRO A 150 18.01 -9.56 -5.22
CA PRO A 150 17.87 -10.20 -6.53
C PRO A 150 16.47 -10.78 -6.75
N GLY A 151 15.95 -10.64 -7.97
CA GLY A 151 14.59 -11.03 -8.31
C GLY A 151 13.52 -9.97 -8.00
N HIS A 152 13.88 -8.85 -7.35
CA HIS A 152 12.94 -7.75 -7.17
C HIS A 152 12.48 -7.19 -8.52
N SER A 153 11.18 -6.99 -8.63
CA SER A 153 10.55 -6.29 -9.75
C SER A 153 9.28 -5.61 -9.25
N PRO A 154 9.01 -4.36 -9.64
CA PRO A 154 7.74 -3.69 -9.32
C PRO A 154 6.52 -4.37 -9.97
N ARG A 155 6.75 -5.37 -10.82
CA ARG A 155 5.72 -6.21 -11.43
C ARG A 155 5.42 -7.49 -10.63
N ASN A 156 6.12 -7.74 -9.53
CA ASN A 156 5.84 -8.89 -8.67
C ASN A 156 4.45 -8.71 -8.04
N GLY A 157 3.59 -9.73 -8.14
CA GLY A 157 2.20 -9.68 -7.64
C GLY A 157 2.09 -9.23 -6.18
N PRO A 158 2.82 -9.87 -5.24
CA PRO A 158 2.80 -9.48 -3.84
C PRO A 158 3.19 -8.03 -3.60
N GLU A 159 4.11 -7.47 -4.39
CA GLU A 159 4.48 -6.05 -4.27
C GLU A 159 3.33 -5.12 -4.68
N ILE A 160 2.68 -5.42 -5.80
CA ILE A 160 1.56 -4.62 -6.31
C ILE A 160 0.43 -4.60 -5.29
N LEU A 161 0.02 -5.79 -4.82
CA LEU A 161 -1.02 -5.92 -3.80
C LEU A 161 -0.60 -5.26 -2.49
N ALA A 162 0.63 -5.49 -2.04
CA ALA A 162 1.09 -4.95 -0.78
C ALA A 162 1.12 -3.41 -0.78
N ARG A 163 1.62 -2.78 -1.84
CA ARG A 163 1.65 -1.31 -1.94
C ARG A 163 0.25 -0.71 -1.95
N MET A 164 -0.70 -1.36 -2.64
CA MET A 164 -2.09 -0.91 -2.69
C MET A 164 -2.71 -0.86 -1.28
N HIS A 165 -2.53 -1.92 -0.49
CA HIS A 165 -3.15 -2.06 0.83
C HIS A 165 -2.37 -1.37 1.95
N MET A 166 -1.05 -1.28 1.84
CA MET A 166 -0.22 -0.42 2.69
C MET A 166 -0.70 1.03 2.59
N GLY A 167 -1.20 1.44 1.42
CA GLY A 167 -1.85 2.75 1.22
C GLY A 167 -3.03 3.01 2.17
N TYR A 168 -3.70 1.98 2.69
CA TYR A 168 -4.77 2.17 3.68
C TYR A 168 -4.20 2.62 5.02
N LEU A 169 -3.11 1.98 5.47
CA LEU A 169 -2.43 2.34 6.71
C LEU A 169 -1.75 3.71 6.60
N GLU A 170 -1.13 4.01 5.45
CA GLU A 170 -0.56 5.34 5.20
C GLU A 170 -1.66 6.42 5.16
N GLU A 171 -2.84 6.11 4.65
CA GLU A 171 -3.97 7.04 4.70
C GLU A 171 -4.38 7.33 6.15
N LEU A 172 -4.37 6.34 7.05
CA LEU A 172 -4.63 6.61 8.48
C LEU A 172 -3.49 7.42 9.11
N ARG A 173 -2.24 7.02 8.84
CA ARG A 173 -1.04 7.65 9.39
C ARG A 173 -0.90 9.12 8.98
N TRP A 174 -1.30 9.46 7.76
CA TRP A 174 -1.21 10.82 7.21
C TRP A 174 -2.58 11.52 7.16
N LEU A 175 -3.48 11.19 8.09
CA LEU A 175 -4.76 11.89 8.29
C LEU A 175 -5.57 12.04 6.99
N GLY A 176 -5.68 10.96 6.23
CA GLY A 176 -6.39 10.91 4.96
C GLY A 176 -5.53 11.22 3.73
N VAL A 177 -4.27 11.66 3.87
CA VAL A 177 -3.42 12.15 2.76
C VAL A 177 -2.17 11.27 2.57
N PRO A 178 -2.31 10.02 2.08
CA PRO A 178 -1.21 9.07 1.96
C PRO A 178 -0.06 9.54 1.05
N GLU A 179 -0.31 10.51 0.16
CA GLU A 179 0.71 11.10 -0.70
C GLU A 179 1.84 11.80 0.07
N LEU A 180 1.63 12.12 1.35
CA LEU A 180 2.66 12.68 2.23
C LEU A 180 3.66 11.62 2.72
N ALA A 181 3.38 10.32 2.55
CA ALA A 181 4.22 9.25 3.09
C ALA A 181 5.66 9.22 2.55
N ASP A 182 5.88 9.68 1.32
CA ASP A 182 7.20 9.79 0.72
C ASP A 182 7.67 11.25 0.56
N ALA A 183 6.98 12.19 1.19
CA ALA A 183 7.43 13.57 1.31
C ALA A 183 8.54 13.66 2.37
N GLY A 184 9.66 14.30 2.02
CA GLY A 184 10.79 14.44 2.94
C GLY A 184 10.54 15.39 4.11
N SER A 185 9.69 16.40 3.92
CA SER A 185 9.30 17.36 4.96
C SER A 185 8.01 18.08 4.58
N ILE A 186 7.32 18.59 5.59
CA ILE A 186 6.15 19.46 5.44
C ILE A 186 6.53 20.87 5.92
N HIS A 187 6.37 21.86 5.04
CA HIS A 187 6.58 23.27 5.37
C HIS A 187 5.25 23.95 5.60
N TRP A 188 5.09 24.61 6.75
CA TRP A 188 3.88 25.35 7.09
C TRP A 188 4.09 26.84 6.84
N SER A 189 3.27 27.41 5.97
CA SER A 189 3.29 28.85 5.64
C SER A 189 2.34 29.69 6.52
N GLY A 190 1.59 29.04 7.41
CA GLY A 190 0.69 29.67 8.36
C GLY A 190 0.04 28.63 9.29
N PRO A 191 -0.97 29.02 10.10
CA PRO A 191 -1.69 28.08 10.96
C PRO A 191 -2.49 27.04 10.18
N ASP A 192 -2.99 27.41 9.00
CA ASP A 192 -3.94 26.60 8.23
C ASP A 192 -3.36 26.04 6.93
N ARG A 193 -2.10 26.32 6.59
CA ARG A 193 -1.56 26.04 5.26
C ARG A 193 -0.20 25.38 5.33
N PHE A 194 -0.02 24.37 4.49
CA PHE A 194 1.25 23.68 4.33
C PHE A 194 1.52 23.28 2.89
N GLU A 195 2.80 23.02 2.61
CA GLU A 195 3.30 22.50 1.35
C GLU A 195 4.29 21.37 1.61
N ALA A 196 4.34 20.40 0.69
CA ALA A 196 5.26 19.28 0.74
C ALA A 196 5.62 18.83 -0.68
N VAL A 197 6.80 18.23 -0.84
CA VAL A 197 7.23 17.66 -2.13
C VAL A 197 7.41 16.16 -1.97
N SER A 198 6.50 15.41 -2.58
CA SER A 198 6.55 13.95 -2.70
C SER A 198 7.41 13.55 -3.90
N ARG A 199 8.22 12.49 -3.73
CA ARG A 199 9.03 11.93 -4.83
C ARG A 199 8.15 11.31 -5.91
N SER A 200 7.03 10.71 -5.51
CA SER A 200 6.12 9.99 -6.40
C SER A 200 4.98 10.86 -6.92
N HIS A 201 4.64 11.94 -6.23
CA HIS A 201 3.44 12.73 -6.49
C HIS A 201 3.70 14.23 -6.71
N GLY A 202 4.96 14.67 -6.66
CA GLY A 202 5.33 16.06 -6.87
C GLY A 202 4.84 16.97 -5.74
N MET A 203 4.47 18.21 -6.08
CA MET A 203 4.02 19.20 -5.10
C MET A 203 2.65 18.84 -4.51
N ILE A 204 2.54 18.96 -3.19
CA ILE A 204 1.32 18.78 -2.40
C ILE A 204 1.08 20.08 -1.63
N GLN A 205 -0.11 20.66 -1.78
CA GLN A 205 -0.52 21.86 -1.06
C GLN A 205 -1.74 21.54 -0.21
N GLY A 206 -1.68 21.81 1.10
CA GLY A 206 -2.76 21.56 2.05
C GLY A 206 -3.32 22.84 2.66
N VAL A 207 -4.63 22.86 2.88
CA VAL A 207 -5.33 23.93 3.60
C VAL A 207 -6.37 23.37 4.55
N ILE A 208 -6.30 23.74 5.83
CA ILE A 208 -7.34 23.46 6.81
C ILE A 208 -8.51 24.39 6.49
N LEU A 209 -9.65 23.79 6.15
CA LEU A 209 -10.84 24.51 5.70
C LEU A 209 -11.72 24.94 6.87
N GLN A 210 -11.73 24.14 7.93
CA GLN A 210 -12.64 24.33 9.06
C GLN A 210 -12.05 23.79 10.36
N TRP A 211 -12.33 24.52 11.43
CA TRP A 211 -11.95 24.21 12.81
C TRP A 211 -13.20 24.03 13.69
N SER A 212 -13.07 23.18 14.70
CA SER A 212 -13.98 23.09 15.84
C SER A 212 -13.15 23.30 17.10
N GLY A 213 -13.26 24.49 17.71
CA GLY A 213 -12.32 24.93 18.75
C GLY A 213 -10.89 24.94 18.23
N SER A 214 -9.99 24.21 18.89
CA SER A 214 -8.58 24.06 18.49
C SER A 214 -8.30 22.85 17.60
N THR A 215 -9.34 22.17 17.10
CA THR A 215 -9.19 20.91 16.37
C THR A 215 -9.68 21.05 14.92
N PRO A 216 -8.86 20.67 13.92
CA PRO A 216 -9.32 20.66 12.52
C PRO A 216 -10.43 19.64 12.30
N VAL A 217 -11.47 20.04 11.56
CA VAL A 217 -12.57 19.15 11.16
C VAL A 217 -12.65 18.96 9.64
N ALA A 218 -11.94 19.78 8.86
CA ALA A 218 -11.84 19.59 7.42
C ALA A 218 -10.49 20.05 6.86
N LEU A 219 -9.93 19.27 5.94
CA LEU A 219 -8.68 19.52 5.21
C LEU A 219 -8.92 19.36 3.71
N GLU A 220 -8.38 20.25 2.89
CA GLU A 220 -8.23 20.05 1.44
C GLU A 220 -6.75 19.96 1.09
N CYS A 221 -6.39 18.97 0.29
CA CYS A 221 -5.06 18.79 -0.29
C CYS A 221 -5.12 18.71 -1.80
N ARG A 222 -4.25 19.45 -2.48
CA ARG A 222 -4.06 19.40 -3.93
C ARG A 222 -2.72 18.78 -4.24
N VAL A 223 -2.74 17.76 -5.11
CA VAL A 223 -1.56 17.03 -5.55
C VAL A 223 -1.34 17.36 -7.02
N ALA A 224 -0.19 17.95 -7.35
CA ALA A 224 0.11 18.42 -8.69
C ALA A 224 0.65 17.33 -9.63
N GLY A 225 1.27 16.28 -9.08
CA GLY A 225 1.86 15.21 -9.88
C GLY A 225 0.80 14.37 -10.60
N PRO A 226 1.16 13.71 -11.72
CA PRO A 226 0.24 12.91 -12.49
C PRO A 226 -0.14 11.59 -11.75
N PRO A 227 -1.43 11.24 -11.68
CA PRO A 227 -2.58 12.06 -12.04
C PRO A 227 -2.86 13.15 -10.99
N ALA A 228 -3.06 14.38 -11.45
CA ALA A 228 -3.39 15.49 -10.57
C ALA A 228 -4.73 15.24 -9.88
N ARG A 229 -4.80 15.53 -8.59
CA ARG A 229 -5.97 15.20 -7.77
C ARG A 229 -6.19 16.17 -6.65
N VAL A 230 -7.44 16.30 -6.25
CA VAL A 230 -7.85 17.06 -5.07
C VAL A 230 -8.46 16.08 -4.08
N ARG A 231 -8.01 16.16 -2.84
CA ARG A 231 -8.51 15.35 -1.74
C ARG A 231 -9.11 16.26 -0.69
N ARG A 232 -10.34 15.97 -0.29
CA ARG A 232 -10.98 16.59 0.87
C ARG A 232 -11.16 15.55 1.95
N VAL A 233 -10.74 15.86 3.16
CA VAL A 233 -10.86 14.99 4.33
C VAL A 233 -11.70 15.70 5.37
N GLU A 234 -12.74 15.04 5.85
CA GLU A 234 -13.56 15.48 6.97
C GLU A 234 -13.27 14.57 8.18
N TYR A 235 -13.03 15.18 9.33
CA TYR A 235 -12.62 14.49 10.55
C TYR A 235 -13.77 14.46 11.56
N GLY A 236 -14.13 13.25 11.99
CA GLY A 236 -15.00 13.03 13.15
C GLY A 236 -14.15 12.73 14.38
N HIS A 237 -14.36 13.53 15.44
CA HIS A 237 -13.67 13.39 16.73
C HIS A 237 -14.67 12.97 17.81
N ASP A 238 -14.19 12.23 18.79
CA ASP A 238 -14.96 11.97 20.01
C ASP A 238 -15.04 13.24 20.88
N ALA A 239 -15.77 13.17 22.00
CA ALA A 239 -15.94 14.31 22.92
C ALA A 239 -14.60 14.88 23.45
N SER A 240 -13.56 14.05 23.49
CA SER A 240 -12.18 14.49 23.68
C SER A 240 -11.43 14.31 22.36
N PRO A 241 -11.02 15.39 21.67
CA PRO A 241 -10.34 15.27 20.39
C PRO A 241 -8.96 14.66 20.57
N THR A 242 -8.82 13.40 20.15
CA THR A 242 -7.54 12.68 20.10
C THR A 242 -7.05 12.57 18.67
N LEU A 243 -5.74 12.41 18.49
CA LEU A 243 -5.15 12.09 17.20
C LEU A 243 -4.64 10.64 17.17
N PRO A 244 -4.89 9.89 16.08
CA PRO A 244 -5.70 10.29 14.92
C PRO A 244 -7.21 10.41 15.24
N PRO A 245 -7.99 11.11 14.41
CA PRO A 245 -9.43 11.23 14.56
C PRO A 245 -10.14 9.88 14.46
N ARG A 246 -11.28 9.73 15.14
CA ARG A 246 -12.10 8.51 15.15
C ARG A 246 -12.65 8.17 13.76
N GLU A 247 -13.07 9.17 13.01
CA GLU A 247 -13.60 9.05 11.65
C GLU A 247 -12.80 9.93 10.69
N MET A 248 -12.48 9.38 9.51
CA MET A 248 -11.94 10.13 8.38
C MET A 248 -12.79 9.83 7.15
N ARG A 249 -13.60 10.80 6.72
CA ARG A 249 -14.31 10.75 5.44
C ARG A 249 -13.46 11.42 4.39
N VAL A 250 -13.04 10.64 3.41
CA VAL A 250 -12.11 11.05 2.37
C VAL A 250 -12.86 11.11 1.05
N THR A 251 -12.84 12.27 0.40
CA THR A 251 -13.35 12.46 -0.96
C THR A 251 -12.18 12.79 -1.87
N LEU A 252 -11.93 11.91 -2.83
CA LEU A 252 -10.89 12.03 -3.84
C LEU A 252 -11.52 12.42 -5.19
N GLN A 253 -11.07 13.52 -5.76
CA GLN A 253 -11.40 13.96 -7.11
C GLN A 253 -10.18 13.82 -8.01
N GLN A 254 -10.30 13.01 -9.05
CA GLN A 254 -9.22 12.74 -10.00
C GLN A 254 -9.81 12.42 -11.38
N ASP A 255 -9.31 13.05 -12.44
CA ASP A 255 -9.71 12.78 -13.84
C ASP A 255 -11.24 12.81 -14.07
N GLY A 256 -11.93 13.77 -13.44
CA GLY A 256 -13.40 13.91 -13.53
C GLY A 256 -14.19 12.85 -12.75
N ARG A 257 -13.52 11.95 -12.02
CA ARG A 257 -14.14 10.97 -11.12
C ARG A 257 -14.04 11.43 -9.69
N THR A 258 -15.12 11.22 -8.94
CA THR A 258 -15.18 11.46 -7.50
C THR A 258 -15.41 10.14 -6.79
N VAL A 259 -14.54 9.81 -5.84
CA VAL A 259 -14.66 8.63 -4.98
C VAL A 259 -14.68 9.10 -3.55
N THR A 260 -15.67 8.65 -2.78
CA THR A 260 -15.77 8.92 -1.34
C THR A 260 -15.78 7.62 -0.58
N HIS A 261 -14.89 7.52 0.41
CA HIS A 261 -14.85 6.44 1.38
C HIS A 261 -14.64 7.00 2.79
N THR A 262 -14.86 6.15 3.78
CA THR A 262 -14.79 6.51 5.19
C THR A 262 -13.97 5.47 5.92
N ASN A 263 -13.03 5.91 6.75
CA ASN A 263 -12.31 5.07 7.70
C ASN A 263 -12.82 5.38 9.12
N LEU A 264 -13.17 4.36 9.89
CA LEU A 264 -13.55 4.44 11.30
C LEU A 264 -12.51 3.69 12.14
N ILE A 265 -11.67 4.42 12.89
CA ILE A 265 -10.53 3.88 13.65
C ILE A 265 -10.98 3.44 15.05
N GLU A 266 -11.14 2.13 15.28
CA GLU A 266 -11.68 1.61 16.54
C GLU A 266 -10.63 1.44 17.62
N VAL A 267 -9.43 1.06 17.21
CA VAL A 267 -8.27 0.92 18.08
C VAL A 267 -7.11 1.61 17.39
N TRP A 268 -6.37 2.43 18.12
CA TRP A 268 -5.12 3.02 17.68
C TRP A 268 -4.06 2.91 18.75
N GLU A 269 -2.95 2.26 18.41
CA GLU A 269 -1.74 2.20 19.23
C GLU A 269 -0.58 2.78 18.43
N SER A 270 -0.07 3.93 18.88
CA SER A 270 1.07 4.60 18.25
C SER A 270 2.41 4.04 18.72
N GLY A 271 3.42 4.19 17.87
CA GLY A 271 4.81 3.96 18.20
C GLY A 271 5.46 2.82 17.41
N LEU A 272 6.75 2.66 17.66
CA LEU A 272 7.53 1.55 17.14
C LEU A 272 7.23 0.28 17.93
N ASP A 273 7.14 -0.87 17.24
CA ASP A 273 7.19 -2.17 17.90
C ASP A 273 8.62 -2.73 17.79
N PRO A 274 9.40 -2.76 18.88
CA PRO A 274 10.77 -3.27 18.83
C PRO A 274 10.85 -4.76 18.46
N ARG A 275 9.76 -5.53 18.60
CA ARG A 275 9.72 -6.95 18.21
C ARG A 275 9.64 -7.13 16.69
N HIS A 276 9.20 -6.10 15.97
CA HIS A 276 8.97 -6.12 14.52
C HIS A 276 9.88 -5.13 13.80
N SER A 277 11.11 -4.96 14.29
CA SER A 277 12.11 -4.04 13.69
C SER A 277 12.46 -4.40 12.25
N GLU A 278 12.37 -5.68 11.88
CA GLU A 278 12.58 -6.20 10.52
C GLU A 278 11.27 -6.47 9.76
N GLY A 279 10.16 -5.88 10.22
CA GLY A 279 8.83 -6.13 9.68
C GLY A 279 8.19 -7.41 10.22
N PHE A 280 7.13 -7.85 9.55
CA PHE A 280 6.26 -8.93 9.99
C PHE A 280 6.46 -10.18 9.15
N LYS A 281 6.46 -11.35 9.78
CA LYS A 281 6.66 -12.64 9.14
C LYS A 281 5.32 -13.37 8.93
N PRO A 282 5.17 -14.14 7.83
CA PRO A 282 4.01 -15.00 7.63
C PRO A 282 3.68 -15.92 8.82
N SER A 283 4.71 -16.42 9.50
CA SER A 283 4.60 -17.33 10.65
C SER A 283 3.91 -16.73 11.88
N GLU A 284 3.75 -15.40 11.94
CA GLU A 284 3.01 -14.73 13.01
C GLU A 284 1.49 -14.82 12.79
N PHE A 285 1.06 -15.09 11.55
CA PHE A 285 -0.35 -15.13 11.15
C PHE A 285 -0.83 -16.53 10.78
N ARG A 286 0.11 -17.44 10.50
CA ARG A 286 -0.15 -18.87 10.31
C ARG A 286 0.87 -19.69 11.09
N PRO A 287 0.42 -20.71 11.82
CA PRO A 287 1.31 -21.70 12.41
C PRO A 287 2.25 -22.31 11.35
N PRO A 288 3.51 -22.62 11.71
CA PRO A 288 4.51 -23.13 10.76
C PRO A 288 4.18 -24.53 10.22
N ASP A 289 3.26 -25.26 10.86
CA ASP A 289 2.76 -26.58 10.47
C ASP A 289 1.57 -26.54 9.50
N VAL A 290 1.04 -25.35 9.17
CA VAL A 290 0.00 -25.19 8.16
C VAL A 290 0.55 -25.58 6.79
N THR A 291 -0.11 -26.53 6.13
CA THR A 291 0.18 -26.90 4.74
C THR A 291 -0.68 -26.06 3.81
N PHE A 292 -0.04 -25.29 2.93
CA PHE A 292 -0.72 -24.56 1.86
C PHE A 292 -0.88 -25.48 0.64
N GLU A 293 -2.06 -25.47 0.02
CA GLU A 293 -2.26 -26.19 -1.25
C GLU A 293 -1.39 -25.60 -2.36
N ARG A 294 -1.12 -24.29 -2.30
CA ARG A 294 -0.32 -23.59 -3.30
C ARG A 294 0.64 -22.62 -2.64
N THR A 295 1.91 -22.74 -3.01
CA THR A 295 2.95 -21.79 -2.63
C THR A 295 3.52 -21.16 -3.88
N TYR A 296 3.58 -19.83 -3.91
CA TYR A 296 4.10 -19.06 -5.02
C TYR A 296 5.32 -18.24 -4.62
N PHE A 297 6.28 -18.18 -5.54
CA PHE A 297 7.43 -17.31 -5.46
C PHE A 297 7.50 -16.41 -6.70
N TYR A 298 7.55 -15.11 -6.49
CA TYR A 298 7.69 -14.13 -7.56
C TYR A 298 9.14 -13.69 -7.70
N SER A 299 9.64 -13.65 -8.93
CA SER A 299 10.97 -13.17 -9.24
C SER A 299 11.01 -12.56 -10.63
N ASN A 300 11.60 -11.37 -10.77
CA ASN A 300 11.74 -10.64 -12.03
C ASN A 300 10.40 -10.43 -12.77
N GLY A 301 9.29 -10.31 -12.04
CA GLY A 301 7.94 -10.17 -12.61
C GLY A 301 7.34 -11.49 -13.10
N VAL A 302 7.96 -12.62 -12.81
CA VAL A 302 7.47 -13.97 -13.15
C VAL A 302 6.97 -14.66 -11.88
N ARG A 303 5.80 -15.29 -11.96
CA ARG A 303 5.26 -16.16 -10.92
C ARG A 303 5.80 -17.57 -11.08
N HIS A 304 6.29 -18.16 -10.00
CA HIS A 304 6.67 -19.57 -9.95
C HIS A 304 5.82 -20.31 -8.92
N ALA A 305 5.28 -21.47 -9.27
CA ALA A 305 4.77 -22.43 -8.30
C ALA A 305 5.96 -23.13 -7.63
N VAL A 306 5.87 -23.31 -6.32
CA VAL A 306 6.84 -24.06 -5.52
C VAL A 306 6.30 -25.47 -5.31
N SER A 307 6.94 -26.45 -5.94
CA SER A 307 6.63 -27.87 -5.73
C SER A 307 7.01 -28.33 -4.31
N PRO A 308 6.47 -29.47 -3.83
CA PRO A 308 6.88 -30.06 -2.55
C PRO A 308 8.40 -30.31 -2.44
N GLU A 309 9.07 -30.58 -3.57
CA GLU A 309 10.53 -30.78 -3.64
C GLU A 309 11.32 -29.46 -3.72
N GLY A 310 10.64 -28.31 -3.63
CA GLY A 310 11.23 -26.97 -3.68
C GLY A 310 11.66 -26.50 -5.08
N ARG A 311 11.23 -27.18 -6.15
CA ARG A 311 11.45 -26.70 -7.53
C ARG A 311 10.51 -25.57 -7.86
N LEU A 312 11.04 -24.60 -8.61
CA LEU A 312 10.31 -23.43 -9.10
C LEU A 312 9.89 -23.65 -10.55
N GLU A 313 8.58 -23.73 -10.79
CA GLU A 313 8.04 -23.90 -12.13
C GLU A 313 7.29 -22.61 -12.53
N PRO A 314 7.64 -21.97 -13.66
CA PRO A 314 6.95 -20.77 -14.10
C PRO A 314 5.48 -21.09 -14.36
N VAL A 315 4.59 -20.25 -13.83
CA VAL A 315 3.14 -20.39 -14.02
C VAL A 315 2.68 -19.20 -14.85
N GLU A 316 2.07 -19.47 -16.00
CA GLU A 316 1.45 -18.43 -16.81
C GLU A 316 0.24 -17.81 -16.08
N GLY A 317 -0.04 -16.53 -16.33
CA GLY A 317 -1.13 -15.77 -15.70
C GLY A 317 -0.73 -14.95 -14.46
N PHE A 318 -1.60 -14.01 -14.09
CA PHE A 318 -1.43 -13.13 -12.92
C PHE A 318 -1.89 -13.81 -11.62
N GLU A 319 -1.41 -13.32 -10.47
CA GLU A 319 -1.75 -13.77 -9.11
C GLU A 319 -3.25 -13.77 -8.82
N PRO A 320 -3.74 -14.68 -7.96
CA PRO A 320 -4.33 -15.94 -8.41
C PRO A 320 -5.31 -15.70 -9.57
N ASP A 321 -5.70 -16.76 -10.25
CA ASP A 321 -7.00 -16.65 -10.88
C ASP A 321 -8.02 -16.48 -9.75
N PHE A 322 -8.37 -15.24 -9.40
CA PHE A 322 -9.54 -15.00 -8.56
C PHE A 322 -10.74 -15.65 -9.23
N SER A 323 -10.68 -15.89 -10.56
CA SER A 323 -11.56 -16.81 -11.29
C SER A 323 -11.67 -18.21 -10.71
N GLU A 324 -10.82 -18.76 -9.83
CA GLU A 324 -11.12 -20.04 -9.15
C GLU A 324 -11.95 -19.88 -7.85
N LEU A 325 -11.80 -18.76 -7.13
CA LEU A 325 -12.82 -18.29 -6.18
C LEU A 325 -14.12 -17.89 -6.92
N GLU A 326 -13.99 -17.48 -8.19
CA GLU A 326 -15.00 -17.09 -9.19
C GLU A 326 -15.42 -18.26 -10.14
N VAL A 327 -14.94 -19.51 -10.00
CA VAL A 327 -15.33 -20.65 -10.87
C VAL A 327 -16.29 -21.56 -10.11
N ARG A 328 -16.40 -21.33 -8.79
CA ARG A 328 -17.68 -21.45 -8.07
C ARG A 328 -18.53 -20.16 -8.09
N SER A 329 -18.06 -19.05 -8.67
CA SER A 329 -18.71 -17.72 -8.65
C SER A 329 -18.51 -16.96 -9.97
N GLY A 330 -19.16 -17.41 -11.04
CA GLY A 330 -18.87 -16.93 -12.40
C GLY A 330 -18.77 -15.41 -12.53
N SER A 331 -17.56 -14.89 -12.77
CA SER A 331 -17.34 -13.47 -13.02
C SER A 331 -15.97 -13.18 -13.64
N LYS A 332 -15.90 -12.14 -14.50
CA LYS A 332 -14.74 -11.66 -15.29
C LYS A 332 -14.48 -10.15 -15.11
N ALA A 333 -15.02 -9.52 -14.07
CA ALA A 333 -15.01 -8.05 -13.95
C ALA A 333 -13.75 -7.50 -13.27
N LEU A 334 -13.13 -8.26 -12.36
CA LEU A 334 -11.90 -7.85 -11.69
C LEU A 334 -10.71 -7.83 -12.67
N THR A 335 -10.73 -8.76 -13.63
CA THR A 335 -9.75 -8.84 -14.71
C THR A 335 -9.72 -7.56 -15.55
N VAL A 336 -10.85 -6.88 -15.77
CA VAL A 336 -10.90 -5.68 -16.61
C VAL A 336 -10.26 -4.48 -15.92
N VAL A 337 -10.47 -4.25 -14.62
CA VAL A 337 -9.84 -3.10 -13.92
C VAL A 337 -8.34 -3.30 -13.77
N LEU A 338 -7.91 -4.54 -13.48
CA LEU A 338 -6.49 -4.90 -13.34
C LEU A 338 -5.76 -4.93 -14.70
N LEU A 339 -6.37 -5.48 -15.75
CA LEU A 339 -5.84 -5.45 -17.12
C LEU A 339 -5.83 -4.03 -17.68
N THR A 340 -6.78 -3.17 -17.32
CA THR A 340 -6.81 -1.76 -17.75
C THR A 340 -5.69 -0.99 -17.05
N ALA A 341 -5.46 -1.18 -15.75
CA ALA A 341 -4.35 -0.55 -15.04
C ALA A 341 -2.97 -0.99 -15.60
N ILE A 342 -2.83 -2.26 -15.99
CA ILE A 342 -1.60 -2.81 -16.59
C ILE A 342 -1.43 -2.37 -18.06
N ALA A 343 -2.51 -2.34 -18.86
CA ALA A 343 -2.47 -1.89 -20.24
C ALA A 343 -2.17 -0.39 -20.34
N PHE A 344 -2.77 0.45 -19.50
CA PHE A 344 -2.50 1.89 -19.49
C PHE A 344 -1.15 2.23 -18.84
N GLY A 345 -0.72 1.50 -17.81
CA GLY A 345 0.64 1.61 -17.27
C GLY A 345 1.73 1.18 -18.26
N GLY A 346 1.47 0.14 -19.06
CA GLY A 346 2.37 -0.33 -20.12
C GLY A 346 2.45 0.62 -21.32
N VAL A 347 1.32 1.18 -21.76
CA VAL A 347 1.26 2.13 -22.89
C VAL A 347 1.87 3.49 -22.51
N GLY A 348 1.65 3.98 -21.28
CA GLY A 348 2.28 5.21 -20.79
C GLY A 348 3.81 5.11 -20.73
N MET A 349 4.33 3.96 -20.30
CA MET A 349 5.78 3.69 -20.25
C MET A 349 6.39 3.54 -21.65
N LEU A 350 5.69 2.92 -22.62
CA LEU A 350 6.12 2.83 -24.02
C LEU A 350 6.10 4.20 -24.71
N TRP A 351 5.13 5.07 -24.42
CA TRP A 351 5.08 6.43 -24.95
C TRP A 351 6.22 7.30 -24.40
N TRP A 352 6.51 7.19 -23.10
CA TRP A 352 7.63 7.88 -22.45
C TRP A 352 9.01 7.43 -22.98
N LEU A 353 9.20 6.14 -23.24
CA LEU A 353 10.44 5.62 -23.86
C LEU A 353 10.62 6.11 -25.30
N ARG A 354 9.51 6.25 -26.05
CA ARG A 354 9.55 6.71 -27.45
C ARG A 354 9.83 8.21 -27.58
N THR A 355 9.29 9.05 -26.69
CA THR A 355 9.58 10.49 -26.67
C THR A 355 10.98 10.78 -26.17
N SER A 356 11.47 10.02 -25.18
CA SER A 356 12.84 10.13 -24.66
C SER A 356 13.91 9.73 -25.68
N ALA A 357 13.59 8.77 -26.57
CA ALA A 357 14.49 8.39 -27.67
C ALA A 357 14.49 9.40 -28.83
N ALA A 358 13.37 10.08 -29.09
CA ALA A 358 13.27 11.12 -30.12
C ALA A 358 14.03 12.40 -29.74
N GLY A 359 14.04 12.78 -28.45
CA GLY A 359 14.79 13.94 -27.96
C GLY A 359 16.32 13.80 -28.07
N ARG A 360 16.87 12.56 -28.06
CA ARG A 360 18.31 12.33 -28.22
C ARG A 360 18.82 12.45 -29.65
N LYS A 361 17.96 12.42 -30.68
CA LYS A 361 18.39 12.53 -32.09
C LYS A 361 18.46 13.97 -32.61
N GLN A 362 17.97 14.97 -31.87
CA GLN A 362 18.03 16.38 -32.27
C GLN A 362 19.27 17.14 -31.74
N GLY A 363 20.11 16.52 -30.92
CA GLY A 363 21.30 17.16 -30.33
C GLY A 363 22.58 17.14 -31.16
N ASN A 364 22.64 16.35 -32.24
CA ASN A 364 23.84 16.27 -33.10
C ASN A 364 23.58 16.94 -34.46
N ARG A 365 23.46 18.27 -34.45
CA ARG A 365 23.73 19.09 -35.64
C ARG A 365 25.15 19.67 -35.46
N PRO A 366 26.11 19.34 -36.33
CA PRO A 366 27.44 19.94 -36.24
C PRO A 366 27.32 21.45 -36.50
N LEU A 367 27.88 22.26 -35.60
CA LEU A 367 28.05 23.69 -35.83
C LEU A 367 28.86 23.88 -37.11
N LYS A 368 28.27 24.58 -38.09
CA LYS A 368 29.03 25.18 -39.17
C LYS A 368 29.91 26.27 -38.58
N THR A 369 31.22 26.08 -38.72
CA THR A 369 32.24 27.10 -38.52
C THR A 369 32.04 28.20 -39.55
N GLU A 370 31.57 29.37 -39.13
CA GLU A 370 31.72 30.61 -39.89
C GLU A 370 33.08 31.21 -39.56
N THR A 371 33.95 31.18 -40.55
CA THR A 371 35.25 31.83 -40.59
C THR A 371 35.02 33.33 -40.71
N SER A 372 35.25 34.11 -39.65
CA SER A 372 35.38 35.57 -39.79
C SER A 372 36.80 35.88 -40.24
N GLU A 373 36.95 36.18 -41.51
CA GLU A 373 38.17 36.72 -42.08
C GLU A 373 38.29 38.20 -41.75
N GLN A 374 39.53 38.57 -41.47
CA GLN A 374 40.00 39.76 -40.80
C GLN A 374 40.48 40.79 -41.83
N ASP A 375 40.37 42.07 -41.47
CA ASP A 375 41.15 43.22 -41.96
C ASP A 375 41.21 43.48 -43.49
N ARG A 376 40.74 44.68 -43.89
CA ARG A 376 41.56 45.58 -44.72
C ARG A 376 41.19 47.05 -44.53
N ARG A 377 42.27 47.81 -44.36
CA ARG A 377 42.43 49.24 -44.11
C ARG A 377 41.80 50.16 -45.18
N ASN A 378 41.39 51.34 -44.73
CA ASN A 378 41.33 52.63 -45.46
C ASN A 378 42.62 52.90 -46.29
N PRO A 379 42.61 53.81 -47.28
CA PRO A 379 41.70 54.94 -47.51
C PRO A 379 40.83 54.87 -48.78
#